data_AF-A0A812WBB4-F1
#
_entry.id   AF-A0A812WBB4-F1
#
_cell.length_a   1.000
_cell.length_b   1.000
_cell.length_c   1.000
_cell.angle_alpha   90.00
_cell.angle_beta   90.00
_cell.angle_gamma   90.00
#
_symmetry.space_group_name_H-M   'P 1'
#
loop_
_entity.id
_entity.type
_entity.pdbx_description
1 polymer ?
#
loop_
_entity_poly.entity_id
_entity_poly.type
_entity_poly.pdbx_seq_one_letter_code
_entity_poly.pdbx_strand_id
1 'polypeptide(L)'
;MPPSTLASAVAASEAAEHRHDCQVERVTWLECFTDKERNSEFCEATDPAGNLESNSSAGHKEYQDRLRAIALRKEGFEKAEIAEAIGRPQKFVQTWWRKEPKEVPKPAGVHDYLRTDFWRDIEIIRGFGKGQRIYDDALTSMDWVQPMADGREFKNGGGYRLKYDKEGRMRPQGNQHAKDGVIPGKLPELDKLMQRVMVEQGIDDRVLKRPGLLWYPDGNADAIVHRHEAWTALMSFGSPRILTIDGHPVLLRDGDLIIFGTQRHGVPKMCTEGSTFGDYGGRMSVVMFFMPTGQQATGAAPWKAIHDSGPSRKATAMLRDADLGHNAQVAGLLSGERASEMQQLMDIGFDAPEAANALSAAGFDVAMAVEMLLNRSVPLLADSCDACIDRSSEIAALLSRLE
;
A
#
# COMPACT_ATOMS: atom_id res chain seq x y z
N MET A 1 44.03 12.00 -21.74
CA MET A 1 42.79 11.35 -21.26
C MET A 1 42.99 11.04 -19.79
N PRO A 2 42.09 11.44 -18.88
CA PRO A 2 42.25 11.10 -17.47
C PRO A 2 42.05 9.59 -17.28
N PRO A 3 42.79 8.93 -16.37
CA PRO A 3 42.64 7.51 -16.13
C PRO A 3 41.30 7.25 -15.41
N SER A 4 40.51 6.30 -15.92
CA SER A 4 39.31 5.84 -15.20
C SER A 4 39.75 5.21 -13.88
N THR A 5 39.28 5.77 -12.77
CA THR A 5 39.56 5.25 -11.44
C THR A 5 39.04 3.81 -11.31
N LEU A 6 39.80 2.93 -10.66
CA LEU A 6 39.42 1.52 -10.40
C LEU A 6 38.01 1.40 -9.80
N ALA A 7 37.56 2.38 -9.02
CA ALA A 7 36.19 2.45 -8.47
C ALA A 7 35.09 2.52 -9.55
N SER A 8 35.35 3.17 -10.69
CA SER A 8 34.40 3.21 -11.82
C SER A 8 34.37 1.91 -12.62
N ALA A 9 35.48 1.16 -12.64
CA ALA A 9 35.54 -0.16 -13.26
C ALA A 9 34.85 -1.21 -12.39
N VAL A 10 34.96 -1.12 -11.05
CA VAL A 10 34.26 -2.01 -10.11
C VAL A 10 32.76 -1.73 -10.09
N ALA A 11 32.32 -0.47 -10.06
CA ALA A 11 30.90 -0.14 -10.17
C ALA A 11 30.27 -0.54 -11.52
N ALA A 12 31.04 -0.49 -12.61
CA ALA A 12 30.60 -0.98 -13.92
C ALA A 12 30.62 -2.52 -14.02
N SER A 13 31.52 -3.19 -13.30
CA SER A 13 31.61 -4.66 -13.20
C SER A 13 30.47 -5.24 -12.36
N GLU A 14 30.15 -4.62 -11.22
CA GLU A 14 29.02 -5.02 -10.36
C GLU A 14 27.67 -4.75 -11.07
N ALA A 15 27.55 -3.66 -11.83
CA ALA A 15 26.38 -3.41 -12.69
C ALA A 15 26.31 -4.33 -13.92
N ALA A 16 27.41 -4.95 -14.33
CA ALA A 16 27.46 -5.89 -15.45
C ALA A 16 27.20 -7.34 -15.01
N GLU A 17 27.64 -7.75 -13.82
CA GLU A 17 27.43 -9.09 -13.27
C GLU A 17 26.05 -9.27 -12.61
N HIS A 18 25.33 -8.19 -12.31
CA HIS A 18 23.91 -8.22 -11.93
C HIS A 18 22.94 -7.96 -13.08
N ARG A 19 23.39 -8.12 -14.33
CA ARG A 19 22.47 -8.45 -15.44
C ARG A 19 21.99 -9.89 -15.31
N HIS A 20 21.43 -10.23 -14.15
CA HIS A 20 20.46 -11.30 -14.05
C HIS A 20 19.41 -11.05 -15.12
N ASP A 21 19.05 -12.10 -15.87
CA ASP A 21 17.97 -12.11 -16.84
C ASP A 21 16.75 -11.38 -16.25
N CYS A 22 16.59 -10.08 -16.55
CA CYS A 22 15.38 -9.40 -16.17
C CYS A 22 14.30 -9.96 -17.07
N GLN A 23 13.52 -10.88 -16.53
CA GLN A 23 12.40 -11.45 -17.23
C GLN A 23 11.41 -10.33 -17.54
N VAL A 24 11.28 -10.00 -18.83
CA VAL A 24 10.30 -9.01 -19.28
C VAL A 24 8.91 -9.64 -19.20
N GLU A 25 8.07 -9.06 -18.36
CA GLU A 25 6.66 -9.39 -18.20
C GLU A 25 5.85 -8.59 -19.22
N ARG A 26 5.32 -9.28 -20.23
CA ARG A 26 4.38 -8.69 -21.19
C ARG A 26 2.98 -8.83 -20.66
N VAL A 27 2.24 -7.75 -20.70
CA VAL A 27 0.88 -7.69 -20.19
C VAL A 27 -0.03 -7.10 -21.25
N THR A 28 -1.02 -7.88 -21.65
CA THR A 28 -2.10 -7.47 -22.52
C THR A 28 -3.31 -7.09 -21.66
N TRP A 29 -3.90 -5.93 -21.92
CA TRP A 29 -5.02 -5.40 -21.12
C TRP A 29 -5.98 -4.56 -21.97
N LEU A 30 -7.22 -4.41 -21.50
CA LEU A 30 -8.25 -3.64 -22.19
C LEU A 30 -8.35 -2.23 -21.61
N GLU A 31 -8.13 -1.23 -22.46
CA GLU A 31 -8.35 0.16 -22.10
C GLU A 31 -9.82 0.39 -21.74
N CYS A 32 -10.04 0.94 -20.55
CA CYS A 32 -11.39 1.18 -20.06
C CYS A 32 -12.18 2.08 -21.02
N PHE A 33 -13.47 1.77 -21.21
CA PHE A 33 -14.44 2.43 -22.10
C PHE A 33 -14.25 2.21 -23.61
N THR A 34 -13.04 1.98 -24.09
CA THR A 34 -12.79 1.70 -25.52
C THR A 34 -12.72 0.21 -25.81
N ASP A 35 -12.49 -0.61 -24.78
CA ASP A 35 -12.15 -2.03 -24.88
C ASP A 35 -10.99 -2.27 -25.87
N LYS A 36 -10.18 -1.24 -26.11
CA LYS A 36 -9.04 -1.31 -27.01
C LYS A 36 -7.93 -2.06 -26.30
N GLU A 37 -7.45 -3.11 -26.93
CA GLU A 37 -6.31 -3.86 -26.43
C GLU A 37 -5.04 -3.00 -26.40
N ARG A 38 -4.32 -3.10 -25.29
CA ARG A 38 -3.05 -2.45 -25.02
C ARG A 38 -2.06 -3.52 -24.59
N ASN A 39 -0.82 -3.35 -25.01
CA ASN A 39 0.29 -4.19 -24.62
C ASN A 39 1.30 -3.33 -23.88
N SER A 40 1.77 -3.80 -22.74
CA SER A 40 2.73 -3.11 -21.89
C SER A 40 3.79 -4.10 -21.43
N GLU A 41 5.04 -3.66 -21.38
CA GLU A 41 6.16 -4.48 -20.94
C GLU A 41 6.69 -3.93 -19.61
N PHE A 42 6.95 -4.84 -18.68
CA PHE A 42 7.43 -4.54 -17.34
C PHE A 42 8.64 -5.41 -17.03
N CYS A 43 9.53 -4.93 -16.18
CA CYS A 43 10.71 -5.68 -15.74
C CYS A 43 11.02 -5.23 -14.32
N GLU A 44 11.05 -6.15 -13.36
CA GLU A 44 11.20 -5.80 -11.93
C GLU A 44 12.46 -4.95 -11.66
N ALA A 45 13.53 -5.14 -12.43
CA ALA A 45 14.77 -4.37 -12.31
C ALA A 45 14.69 -2.93 -12.87
N THR A 46 13.79 -2.67 -13.83
CA THR A 46 13.66 -1.35 -14.49
C THR A 46 12.34 -0.66 -14.19
N ASP A 47 11.39 -1.38 -13.60
CA ASP A 47 10.10 -0.86 -13.23
C ASP A 47 10.28 0.30 -12.26
N PRO A 48 9.47 1.35 -12.39
CA PRO A 48 9.66 2.53 -11.58
C PRO A 48 9.47 2.21 -10.09
N ALA A 49 10.39 2.73 -9.29
CA ALA A 49 10.32 2.81 -7.84
C ALA A 49 10.64 4.26 -7.42
N GLY A 50 10.08 4.69 -6.29
CA GLY A 50 10.17 6.08 -5.84
C GLY A 50 9.16 6.98 -6.53
N ASN A 51 9.58 8.21 -6.83
CA ASN A 51 8.67 9.28 -7.24
C ASN A 51 8.54 9.39 -8.75
N LEU A 52 7.30 9.43 -9.22
CA LEU A 52 6.93 9.60 -10.62
C LEU A 52 6.02 10.81 -10.76
N GLU A 53 6.39 11.65 -11.72
CA GLU A 53 5.56 12.79 -12.08
C GLU A 53 4.20 12.32 -12.63
N SER A 54 3.12 12.97 -12.22
CA SER A 54 1.77 12.50 -12.50
C SER A 54 0.89 13.54 -13.17
N ASN A 55 0.74 13.41 -14.50
CA ASN A 55 0.01 14.37 -15.32
C ASN A 55 -0.90 13.67 -16.35
N SER A 56 -2.19 13.99 -16.37
CA SER A 56 -3.15 13.47 -17.37
C SER A 56 -3.02 14.02 -18.78
N SER A 57 -2.34 15.15 -18.97
CA SER A 57 -1.97 15.66 -20.29
C SER A 57 -0.92 16.76 -20.17
N ALA A 58 -0.31 17.16 -21.29
CA ALA A 58 0.60 18.31 -21.34
C ALA A 58 -0.06 19.60 -20.80
N GLY A 59 -1.35 19.81 -21.09
CA GLY A 59 -2.10 20.96 -20.58
C GLY A 59 -2.34 20.88 -19.06
N HIS A 60 -2.61 19.69 -18.53
CA HIS A 60 -2.72 19.48 -17.08
C HIS A 60 -1.38 19.75 -16.39
N LYS A 61 -0.29 19.20 -16.94
CA LYS A 61 1.06 19.44 -16.43
C LYS A 61 1.37 20.93 -16.39
N GLU A 62 1.14 21.64 -17.49
CA GLU A 62 1.45 23.06 -17.54
C GLU A 62 0.61 23.86 -16.54
N TYR A 63 -0.68 23.54 -16.40
CA TYR A 63 -1.55 24.14 -15.39
C TYR A 63 -1.03 23.90 -13.95
N GLN A 64 -0.58 22.67 -13.66
CA GLN A 64 0.04 22.32 -12.39
C GLN A 64 1.34 23.09 -12.16
N ASP A 65 2.23 23.16 -13.16
CA ASP A 65 3.50 23.88 -13.08
C ASP A 65 3.28 25.38 -12.82
N ARG A 66 2.24 25.99 -13.44
CA ARG A 66 1.86 27.40 -13.19
C ARG A 66 1.44 27.61 -11.74
N LEU A 67 0.63 26.71 -11.20
CA LEU A 67 0.15 26.80 -9.81
C LEU A 67 1.27 26.52 -8.80
N ARG A 68 2.14 25.55 -9.10
CA ARG A 68 3.33 25.23 -8.29
C ARG A 68 4.30 26.41 -8.23
N ALA A 69 4.49 27.12 -9.34
CA ALA A 69 5.29 28.34 -9.35
C ALA A 69 4.73 29.44 -8.42
N ILE A 70 3.41 29.60 -8.36
CA ILE A 70 2.75 30.55 -7.44
C ILE A 70 2.93 30.10 -5.98
N ALA A 71 2.77 28.81 -5.71
CA ALA A 71 2.91 28.24 -4.37
C ALA A 71 4.34 28.38 -3.82
N LEU A 72 5.36 27.98 -4.60
CA LEU A 72 6.77 28.10 -4.20
C LEU A 72 7.18 29.56 -3.95
N ARG A 73 6.69 30.51 -4.76
CA ARG A 73 6.90 31.95 -4.50
C ARG A 73 6.34 32.35 -3.13
N LYS A 74 5.15 31.86 -2.76
CA LYS A 74 4.53 32.16 -1.46
C LYS A 74 5.33 31.57 -0.29
N GLU A 75 6.13 30.54 -0.53
CA GLU A 75 7.09 29.98 0.43
C GLU A 75 8.43 30.74 0.48
N GLY A 76 8.63 31.74 -0.36
CA GLY A 76 9.83 32.57 -0.37
C GLY A 76 10.93 32.10 -1.32
N PHE A 77 10.68 31.11 -2.18
CA PHE A 77 11.64 30.70 -3.21
C PHE A 77 11.83 31.79 -4.26
N GLU A 78 13.06 31.94 -4.71
CA GLU A 78 13.42 32.85 -5.79
C GLU A 78 13.08 32.27 -7.16
N LYS A 79 12.94 33.16 -8.15
CA LYS A 79 12.51 32.78 -9.52
C LYS A 79 13.35 31.65 -10.13
N ALA A 80 14.66 31.69 -9.91
CA ALA A 80 15.60 30.71 -10.45
C ALA A 80 15.43 29.33 -9.80
N GLU A 81 15.27 29.31 -8.47
CA GLU A 81 15.05 28.09 -7.69
C GLU A 81 13.72 27.44 -8.07
N ILE A 82 12.67 28.25 -8.27
CA ILE A 82 11.36 27.77 -8.74
C ILE A 82 11.49 27.13 -10.12
N ALA A 83 12.21 27.78 -11.03
CA ALA A 83 12.39 27.31 -12.39
C ALA A 83 13.10 25.95 -12.44
N GLU A 84 14.15 25.81 -11.63
CA GLU A 84 14.86 24.54 -11.44
C GLU A 84 13.95 23.48 -10.81
N ALA A 85 13.25 23.80 -9.71
CA ALA A 85 12.41 22.86 -8.98
C ALA A 85 11.24 22.29 -9.79
N ILE A 86 10.68 23.05 -10.74
CA ILE A 86 9.58 22.58 -11.60
C ILE A 86 10.05 22.13 -12.99
N GLY A 87 11.37 22.19 -13.27
CA GLY A 87 11.92 21.82 -14.57
C GLY A 87 11.44 22.71 -15.73
N ARG A 88 11.27 24.03 -15.50
CA ARG A 88 10.79 24.99 -16.52
C ARG A 88 11.76 26.17 -16.68
N PRO A 89 11.80 26.84 -17.84
CA PRO A 89 12.61 28.04 -18.02
C PRO A 89 12.19 29.19 -17.08
N GLN A 90 13.12 30.02 -16.60
CA GLN A 90 12.79 31.18 -15.76
C GLN A 90 11.77 32.14 -16.38
N LYS A 91 11.73 32.24 -17.73
CA LYS A 91 10.72 33.03 -18.46
C LYS A 91 9.29 32.50 -18.23
N PHE A 92 9.14 31.19 -18.13
CA PHE A 92 7.86 30.57 -17.77
C PHE A 92 7.45 31.00 -16.36
N VAL A 93 8.33 30.80 -15.38
CA VAL A 93 8.08 31.19 -13.99
C VAL A 93 7.74 32.68 -13.88
N GLN A 94 8.52 33.55 -14.51
CA GLN A 94 8.31 35.00 -14.53
C GLN A 94 6.88 35.40 -14.93
N THR A 95 6.30 34.67 -15.89
CA THR A 95 4.97 34.92 -16.43
C THR A 95 3.87 34.62 -15.41
N TRP A 96 4.04 33.55 -14.62
CA TRP A 96 2.97 32.95 -13.83
C TRP A 96 3.10 33.14 -12.33
N TRP A 97 4.32 33.12 -11.78
CA TRP A 97 4.54 33.06 -10.32
C TRP A 97 3.96 34.24 -9.54
N ARG A 98 3.78 35.42 -10.16
CA ARG A 98 3.18 36.63 -9.56
C ARG A 98 1.66 36.67 -9.64
N LYS A 99 1.03 35.76 -10.38
CA LYS A 99 -0.42 35.62 -10.48
C LYS A 99 -0.99 35.00 -9.21
N GLU A 100 -2.28 35.18 -8.98
CA GLU A 100 -3.04 34.40 -8.03
C GLU A 100 -3.60 33.13 -8.68
N PRO A 101 -3.83 32.04 -7.91
CA PRO A 101 -4.30 30.76 -8.47
C PRO A 101 -5.56 30.88 -9.34
N LYS A 102 -6.50 31.75 -8.95
CA LYS A 102 -7.76 32.00 -9.68
C LYS A 102 -7.57 32.67 -11.04
N GLU A 103 -6.41 33.28 -11.30
CA GLU A 103 -6.09 33.91 -12.59
C GLU A 103 -5.47 32.92 -13.59
N VAL A 104 -5.07 31.73 -13.14
CA VAL A 104 -4.46 30.73 -14.02
C VAL A 104 -5.55 30.06 -14.87
N PRO A 105 -5.47 30.13 -16.21
CA PRO A 105 -6.48 29.52 -17.07
C PRO A 105 -6.53 28.00 -16.89
N LYS A 106 -7.71 27.47 -16.56
CA LYS A 106 -7.95 26.03 -16.43
C LYS A 106 -8.02 25.38 -17.82
N PRO A 107 -7.24 24.32 -18.10
CA PRO A 107 -7.37 23.57 -19.33
C PRO A 107 -8.67 22.76 -19.33
N ALA A 108 -9.14 22.38 -20.52
CA ALA A 108 -10.32 21.53 -20.65
C ALA A 108 -10.12 20.20 -19.90
N GLY A 109 -11.14 19.79 -19.13
CA GLY A 109 -11.12 18.56 -18.33
C GLY A 109 -10.65 18.71 -16.88
N VAL A 110 -10.08 19.87 -16.49
CA VAL A 110 -9.86 20.19 -15.07
C VAL A 110 -11.17 20.74 -14.49
N HIS A 111 -11.84 19.91 -13.70
CA HIS A 111 -13.10 20.27 -13.05
C HIS A 111 -12.88 21.13 -11.80
N ASP A 112 -13.85 21.97 -11.45
CA ASP A 112 -13.78 22.88 -10.30
C ASP A 112 -13.68 22.17 -8.95
N TYR A 113 -14.19 20.94 -8.84
CA TYR A 113 -14.08 20.14 -7.61
C TYR A 113 -12.65 19.60 -7.38
N LEU A 114 -11.77 19.64 -8.39
CA LEU A 114 -10.39 19.23 -8.22
C LEU A 114 -9.64 20.32 -7.47
N ARG A 115 -9.49 20.08 -6.18
CA ARG A 115 -8.70 20.87 -5.25
C ARG A 115 -7.24 20.84 -5.67
N THR A 116 -6.78 21.94 -6.24
CA THR A 116 -5.41 22.10 -6.75
C THR A 116 -4.37 22.11 -5.64
N ASP A 117 -4.80 22.34 -4.40
CA ASP A 117 -3.98 22.19 -3.20
C ASP A 117 -3.73 20.72 -2.84
N PHE A 118 -4.42 19.76 -3.48
CA PHE A 118 -4.37 18.34 -3.17
C PHE A 118 -3.70 17.51 -4.26
N TRP A 119 -2.94 18.11 -5.16
CA TRP A 119 -2.13 17.32 -6.08
C TRP A 119 -0.86 16.83 -5.42
N ARG A 120 -0.45 15.62 -5.81
CA ARG A 120 0.72 14.91 -5.32
C ARG A 120 1.24 14.04 -6.46
N ASP A 121 2.55 13.96 -6.63
CA ASP A 121 3.17 12.97 -7.51
C ASP A 121 2.87 11.52 -7.05
N ILE A 122 3.07 10.57 -7.96
CA ILE A 122 2.92 9.15 -7.65
C ILE A 122 4.19 8.69 -6.95
N GLU A 123 4.05 7.92 -5.89
CA GLU A 123 5.14 7.27 -5.19
C GLU A 123 4.90 5.76 -5.18
N ILE A 124 5.91 4.98 -5.58
CA ILE A 124 5.83 3.52 -5.60
C ILE A 124 6.92 2.94 -4.70
N ILE A 125 6.52 2.13 -3.73
CA ILE A 125 7.43 1.37 -2.87
C ILE A 125 7.24 -0.12 -3.18
N ARG A 126 8.23 -0.69 -3.86
CA ARG A 126 8.20 -2.09 -4.32
C ARG A 126 8.38 -3.05 -3.15
N GLY A 127 7.60 -4.12 -3.15
CA GLY A 127 7.70 -5.20 -2.16
C GLY A 127 7.51 -4.77 -0.71
N PHE A 128 6.83 -3.65 -0.46
CA PHE A 128 6.56 -3.11 0.87
C PHE A 128 6.04 -4.17 1.84
N GLY A 129 5.01 -4.93 1.45
CA GLY A 129 4.42 -6.01 2.23
C GLY A 129 4.72 -7.42 1.71
N LYS A 130 5.80 -7.61 0.93
CA LYS A 130 6.06 -8.87 0.24
C LYS A 130 6.25 -10.03 1.22
N GLY A 131 5.66 -11.19 0.92
CA GLY A 131 5.85 -12.43 1.68
C GLY A 131 5.00 -12.57 2.96
N GLN A 132 4.09 -11.64 3.22
CA GLN A 132 3.27 -11.64 4.45
C GLN A 132 1.98 -12.47 4.34
N ARG A 133 1.77 -13.21 3.23
CA ARG A 133 0.60 -14.07 2.98
C ARG A 133 -0.78 -13.42 3.16
N ILE A 134 -0.84 -12.08 3.16
CA ILE A 134 -2.05 -11.29 3.37
C ILE A 134 -3.21 -11.71 2.47
N TYR A 135 -2.93 -12.08 1.22
CA TYR A 135 -3.95 -12.51 0.27
C TYR A 135 -4.72 -13.74 0.77
N ASP A 136 -4.02 -14.80 1.19
CA ASP A 136 -4.63 -16.06 1.60
C ASP A 136 -5.47 -15.87 2.88
N ASP A 137 -4.90 -15.16 3.85
CA ASP A 137 -5.54 -14.90 5.14
C ASP A 137 -6.80 -14.04 4.96
N ALA A 138 -6.71 -12.99 4.14
CA ALA A 138 -7.84 -12.12 3.85
C ALA A 138 -8.95 -12.85 3.08
N LEU A 139 -8.58 -13.70 2.11
CA LEU A 139 -9.54 -14.41 1.26
C LEU A 139 -10.45 -15.32 2.09
N THR A 140 -9.85 -16.02 3.06
CA THR A 140 -10.55 -16.98 3.91
C THR A 140 -11.25 -16.34 5.10
N SER A 141 -10.76 -15.19 5.57
CA SER A 141 -11.29 -14.56 6.78
C SER A 141 -12.40 -13.55 6.51
N MET A 142 -12.53 -13.00 5.29
CA MET A 142 -13.43 -11.87 5.02
C MET A 142 -14.73 -12.27 4.34
N ASP A 143 -15.80 -11.53 4.66
CA ASP A 143 -17.08 -11.62 3.97
C ASP A 143 -17.06 -10.73 2.72
N TRP A 144 -17.04 -11.36 1.56
CA TRP A 144 -16.96 -10.66 0.28
C TRP A 144 -18.33 -10.36 -0.30
N VAL A 145 -18.52 -9.11 -0.73
CA VAL A 145 -19.76 -8.64 -1.36
C VAL A 145 -19.43 -8.08 -2.74
N GLN A 146 -20.20 -8.51 -3.75
CA GLN A 146 -20.14 -7.92 -5.08
C GLN A 146 -21.19 -6.80 -5.21
N PRO A 147 -20.78 -5.52 -5.21
CA PRO A 147 -21.71 -4.43 -5.41
C PRO A 147 -22.17 -4.36 -6.87
N MET A 148 -23.27 -3.65 -7.11
CA MET A 148 -23.65 -3.27 -8.47
C MET A 148 -22.78 -2.11 -8.93
N ALA A 149 -22.37 -2.14 -10.20
CA ALA A 149 -21.55 -1.08 -10.77
C ALA A 149 -22.37 0.21 -10.84
N ASP A 150 -21.87 1.25 -10.19
CA ASP A 150 -22.46 2.58 -10.22
C ASP A 150 -21.48 3.60 -10.82
N GLY A 151 -21.95 4.84 -10.93
CA GLY A 151 -21.15 5.97 -11.37
C GLY A 151 -21.89 7.28 -11.17
N ARG A 152 -21.18 8.38 -11.26
CA ARG A 152 -21.78 9.72 -11.24
C ARG A 152 -21.99 10.23 -12.66
N GLU A 153 -23.20 10.67 -12.95
CA GLU A 153 -23.51 11.35 -14.21
C GLU A 153 -23.22 12.85 -14.07
N PHE A 154 -22.06 13.30 -14.56
CA PHE A 154 -21.63 14.69 -14.44
C PHE A 154 -22.52 15.68 -15.20
N LYS A 155 -23.25 15.24 -16.24
CA LYS A 155 -24.14 16.12 -17.02
C LYS A 155 -25.35 16.63 -16.22
N ASN A 156 -25.80 15.88 -15.21
CA ASN A 156 -27.04 16.15 -14.46
C ASN A 156 -26.76 16.50 -12.99
N GLY A 157 -25.63 17.14 -12.69
CA GLY A 157 -25.30 17.54 -11.32
C GLY A 157 -24.72 16.44 -10.44
N GLY A 158 -24.27 15.32 -11.01
CA GLY A 158 -23.50 14.29 -10.28
C GLY A 158 -24.33 13.22 -9.57
N GLY A 159 -25.60 13.03 -9.94
CA GLY A 159 -26.44 11.95 -9.42
C GLY A 159 -25.84 10.56 -9.63
N TYR A 160 -26.09 9.66 -8.67
CA TYR A 160 -25.71 8.25 -8.76
C TYR A 160 -26.55 7.55 -9.82
N ARG A 161 -25.91 6.80 -10.72
CA ARG A 161 -26.56 6.00 -11.75
C ARG A 161 -26.00 4.59 -11.76
N LEU A 162 -26.88 3.61 -11.58
CA LEU A 162 -26.56 2.20 -11.79
C LEU A 162 -26.25 1.97 -13.26
N LYS A 163 -25.24 1.14 -13.52
CA LYS A 163 -24.85 0.74 -14.86
C LYS A 163 -25.61 -0.52 -15.25
N TYR A 164 -25.97 -0.58 -16.53
CA TYR A 164 -26.66 -1.72 -17.10
C TYR A 164 -25.82 -2.32 -18.22
N ASP A 165 -25.94 -3.63 -18.42
CA ASP A 165 -25.36 -4.34 -19.57
C ASP A 165 -26.15 -4.05 -20.87
N LYS A 166 -25.74 -4.69 -21.97
CA LYS A 166 -26.36 -4.49 -23.30
C LYS A 166 -27.80 -5.02 -23.33
N GLU A 167 -28.12 -5.93 -22.42
CA GLU A 167 -29.40 -6.59 -22.22
C GLU A 167 -30.31 -5.82 -21.24
N GLY A 168 -29.84 -4.70 -20.68
CA GLY A 168 -30.60 -3.85 -19.76
C GLY A 168 -30.67 -4.38 -18.33
N ARG A 169 -29.83 -5.34 -17.94
CA ARG A 169 -29.72 -5.85 -16.56
C ARG A 169 -28.67 -5.05 -15.80
N MET A 170 -28.83 -4.93 -14.48
CA MET A 170 -27.83 -4.25 -13.65
C MET A 170 -26.48 -4.97 -13.77
N ARG A 171 -25.45 -4.21 -14.11
CA ARG A 171 -24.10 -4.75 -14.25
C ARG A 171 -23.47 -4.87 -12.87
N PRO A 172 -23.02 -6.05 -12.42
CA PRO A 172 -22.22 -6.16 -11.22
C PRO A 172 -20.85 -5.49 -11.40
N GLN A 173 -20.28 -4.98 -10.32
CA GLN A 173 -18.91 -4.47 -10.33
C GLN A 173 -17.93 -5.62 -10.57
N GLY A 174 -16.85 -5.35 -11.30
CA GLY A 174 -15.86 -6.37 -11.63
C GLY A 174 -15.06 -6.88 -10.43
N ASN A 175 -15.00 -6.08 -9.34
CA ASN A 175 -14.39 -6.48 -8.07
C ASN A 175 -15.43 -6.68 -6.97
N GLN A 176 -15.00 -7.33 -5.91
CA GLN A 176 -15.73 -7.50 -4.65
C GLN A 176 -15.07 -6.62 -3.58
N HIS A 177 -15.81 -6.29 -2.52
CA HIS A 177 -15.25 -5.62 -1.34
C HIS A 177 -15.58 -6.42 -0.09
N ALA A 178 -14.69 -6.38 0.90
CA ALA A 178 -15.02 -6.86 2.23
C ALA A 178 -16.14 -5.99 2.80
N LYS A 179 -17.23 -6.61 3.25
CA LYS A 179 -18.46 -5.95 3.72
C LYS A 179 -18.18 -4.81 4.70
N ASP A 180 -17.26 -5.05 5.63
CA ASP A 180 -16.90 -4.12 6.71
C ASP A 180 -15.53 -3.46 6.51
N GLY A 181 -14.92 -3.57 5.34
CA GLY A 181 -13.53 -3.13 5.09
C GLY A 181 -12.50 -3.94 5.86
N VAL A 182 -11.33 -3.35 6.16
CA VAL A 182 -10.32 -3.98 7.02
C VAL A 182 -10.73 -3.85 8.48
N ILE A 183 -10.98 -4.99 9.14
CA ILE A 183 -11.36 -5.07 10.56
C ILE A 183 -10.09 -5.24 11.40
N PRO A 184 -9.78 -4.32 12.34
CA PRO A 184 -8.62 -4.46 13.22
C PRO A 184 -8.62 -5.78 14.01
N GLY A 185 -7.46 -6.40 14.13
CA GLY A 185 -7.24 -7.68 14.80
C GLY A 185 -7.57 -8.90 13.94
N LYS A 186 -8.34 -8.72 12.85
CA LYS A 186 -8.77 -9.84 12.00
C LYS A 186 -7.69 -10.29 11.01
N LEU A 187 -6.78 -9.39 10.62
CA LEU A 187 -5.62 -9.67 9.78
C LEU A 187 -4.37 -9.06 10.43
N PRO A 188 -3.77 -9.71 11.43
CA PRO A 188 -2.70 -9.11 12.23
C PRO A 188 -1.50 -8.61 11.42
N GLU A 189 -1.06 -9.36 10.41
CA GLU A 189 0.06 -8.93 9.55
C GLU A 189 -0.33 -7.73 8.67
N LEU A 190 -1.58 -7.65 8.23
CA LEU A 190 -2.06 -6.48 7.51
C LEU A 190 -2.15 -5.26 8.43
N ASP A 191 -2.59 -5.44 9.67
CA ASP A 191 -2.66 -4.37 10.67
C ASP A 191 -1.27 -3.77 10.93
N LYS A 192 -0.25 -4.62 11.10
CA LYS A 192 1.15 -4.18 11.24
C LYS A 192 1.61 -3.39 10.01
N LEU A 193 1.33 -3.88 8.80
CA LEU A 193 1.68 -3.18 7.56
C LEU A 193 0.97 -1.83 7.43
N MET A 194 -0.33 -1.79 7.74
CA MET A 194 -1.10 -0.53 7.71
C MET A 194 -0.54 0.47 8.69
N GLN A 195 -0.24 0.08 9.93
CA GLN A 195 0.39 0.95 10.91
C GLN A 195 1.75 1.46 10.42
N ARG A 196 2.55 0.59 9.78
CA ARG A 196 3.82 0.98 9.19
C ARG A 196 3.65 2.02 8.09
N VAL A 197 2.71 1.83 7.16
CA VAL A 197 2.35 2.85 6.16
C VAL A 197 1.91 4.12 6.88
N MET A 198 1.10 4.01 7.93
CA MET A 198 0.57 5.15 8.65
C MET A 198 1.65 6.06 9.20
N VAL A 199 2.71 5.47 9.75
CA VAL A 199 3.78 6.23 10.38
C VAL A 199 4.88 6.61 9.40
N GLU A 200 5.27 5.74 8.48
CA GLU A 200 6.26 6.08 7.45
C GLU A 200 5.74 7.20 6.53
N GLN A 201 4.45 7.17 6.20
CA GLN A 201 3.80 8.20 5.36
C GLN A 201 3.16 9.32 6.19
N GLY A 202 3.30 9.28 7.52
CA GLY A 202 2.69 10.24 8.43
C GLY A 202 1.18 10.45 8.22
N ILE A 203 0.44 9.44 7.74
CA ILE A 203 -1.01 9.48 7.46
C ILE A 203 -1.87 9.20 8.70
N ASP A 204 -1.25 8.99 9.85
CA ASP A 204 -1.91 8.79 11.15
C ASP A 204 -2.97 9.87 11.43
N ASP A 205 -4.11 9.48 12.01
CA ASP A 205 -5.32 10.30 12.26
C ASP A 205 -6.00 10.95 11.04
N ARG A 206 -5.57 10.64 9.80
CA ARG A 206 -6.07 11.33 8.58
C ARG A 206 -6.86 10.43 7.65
N VAL A 207 -6.99 9.16 7.99
CA VAL A 207 -7.75 8.21 7.18
C VAL A 207 -9.23 8.58 7.29
N LEU A 208 -9.83 8.94 6.15
CA LEU A 208 -11.19 9.48 6.08
C LEU A 208 -12.24 8.49 6.57
N LYS A 209 -11.96 7.20 6.40
CA LYS A 209 -12.82 6.06 6.75
C LYS A 209 -11.94 4.87 7.06
N ARG A 210 -12.54 3.79 7.56
CA ARG A 210 -11.89 2.49 7.63
C ARG A 210 -11.28 2.11 6.25
N PRO A 211 -10.05 1.59 6.21
CA PRO A 211 -9.43 1.16 4.95
C PRO A 211 -10.32 0.16 4.20
N GLY A 212 -10.47 0.37 2.89
CA GLY A 212 -11.20 -0.53 2.03
C GLY A 212 -10.36 -1.75 1.68
N LEU A 213 -10.98 -2.91 1.59
CA LEU A 213 -10.35 -4.14 1.11
C LEU A 213 -11.13 -4.62 -0.12
N LEU A 214 -10.48 -4.58 -1.28
CA LEU A 214 -11.05 -4.92 -2.58
C LEU A 214 -10.43 -6.21 -3.09
N TRP A 215 -11.24 -7.13 -3.61
CA TRP A 215 -10.78 -8.38 -4.22
C TRP A 215 -11.17 -8.47 -5.68
N TYR A 216 -10.18 -8.77 -6.52
CA TYR A 216 -10.26 -8.98 -7.95
C TYR A 216 -10.04 -10.49 -8.17
N PRO A 217 -11.09 -11.28 -8.38
CA PRO A 217 -10.97 -12.75 -8.38
C PRO A 217 -10.12 -13.31 -9.52
N ASP A 218 -10.07 -12.63 -10.67
CA ASP A 218 -9.40 -13.12 -11.88
C ASP A 218 -8.98 -11.99 -12.83
N GLY A 219 -8.45 -12.31 -14.02
CA GLY A 219 -8.15 -11.42 -15.15
C GLY A 219 -9.28 -10.49 -15.63
N ASN A 220 -10.54 -10.91 -15.48
CA ASN A 220 -11.72 -10.22 -16.00
C ASN A 220 -12.28 -9.16 -15.04
N ALA A 221 -11.87 -9.20 -13.77
CA ALA A 221 -12.24 -8.22 -12.77
C ALA A 221 -11.71 -6.81 -13.12
N ASP A 222 -12.58 -5.80 -13.11
CA ASP A 222 -12.21 -4.40 -13.35
C ASP A 222 -12.62 -3.48 -12.21
N ALA A 223 -11.92 -2.35 -12.11
CA ALA A 223 -12.39 -1.17 -11.40
C ALA A 223 -12.45 -0.02 -12.41
N ILE A 224 -13.66 0.50 -12.59
CA ILE A 224 -13.94 1.60 -13.53
C ILE A 224 -12.99 2.76 -13.29
N VAL A 225 -12.62 3.47 -14.35
CA VAL A 225 -11.73 4.62 -14.17
C VAL A 225 -12.48 5.77 -13.54
N HIS A 226 -12.00 6.25 -12.39
CA HIS A 226 -12.63 7.30 -11.58
C HIS A 226 -11.58 8.21 -10.93
N ARG A 227 -12.04 9.20 -10.15
CA ARG A 227 -11.20 10.12 -9.35
C ARG A 227 -11.72 10.15 -7.91
N HIS A 228 -10.83 10.40 -6.97
CA HIS A 228 -11.17 10.73 -5.60
C HIS A 228 -10.78 12.18 -5.29
N GLU A 229 -11.45 12.77 -4.30
CA GLU A 229 -11.14 14.10 -3.75
C GLU A 229 -10.08 14.05 -2.63
N ALA A 230 -9.44 12.88 -2.46
CA ALA A 230 -8.47 12.58 -1.41
C ALA A 230 -7.21 11.96 -2.01
N TRP A 231 -6.13 11.96 -1.23
CA TRP A 231 -4.97 11.13 -1.54
C TRP A 231 -5.28 9.67 -1.24
N THR A 232 -4.60 8.79 -1.97
CA THR A 232 -4.80 7.35 -1.91
C THR A 232 -3.47 6.68 -1.62
N ALA A 233 -3.41 5.87 -0.58
CA ALA A 233 -2.37 4.88 -0.38
C ALA A 233 -2.99 3.50 -0.63
N LEU A 234 -2.41 2.75 -1.56
CA LEU A 234 -2.93 1.47 -2.04
C LEU A 234 -1.85 0.41 -1.95
N MET A 235 -2.09 -0.63 -1.16
CA MET A 235 -1.26 -1.84 -1.14
C MET A 235 -1.87 -2.91 -2.04
N SER A 236 -1.03 -3.74 -2.66
CA SER A 236 -1.41 -4.81 -3.59
C SER A 236 -0.94 -6.16 -3.07
N PHE A 237 -1.79 -7.18 -3.11
CA PHE A 237 -1.46 -8.56 -2.69
C PHE A 237 -2.03 -9.59 -3.66
N GLY A 238 -1.39 -10.74 -3.83
CA GLY A 238 -1.79 -11.79 -4.77
C GLY A 238 -1.23 -11.60 -6.18
N SER A 239 -1.97 -12.00 -7.21
CA SER A 239 -1.49 -11.98 -8.60
C SER A 239 -1.19 -10.56 -9.12
N PRO A 240 -0.20 -10.37 -10.01
CA PRO A 240 0.12 -9.05 -10.58
C PRO A 240 -1.06 -8.41 -11.31
N ARG A 241 -1.18 -7.08 -11.19
CA ARG A 241 -2.27 -6.33 -11.84
C ARG A 241 -1.87 -4.94 -12.29
N ILE A 242 -2.37 -4.52 -13.45
CA ILE A 242 -2.24 -3.13 -13.86
C ILE A 242 -3.15 -2.25 -13.01
N LEU A 243 -2.57 -1.18 -12.46
CA LEU A 243 -3.28 0.02 -12.08
C LEU A 243 -2.98 1.09 -13.13
N THR A 244 -4.02 1.63 -13.76
CA THR A 244 -3.86 2.80 -14.63
C THR A 244 -3.93 4.07 -13.79
N ILE A 245 -2.98 4.98 -13.94
CA ILE A 245 -3.02 6.33 -13.35
C ILE A 245 -2.85 7.35 -14.46
N ASP A 246 -3.89 8.15 -14.67
CA ASP A 246 -3.98 9.15 -15.74
C ASP A 246 -3.68 8.54 -17.13
N GLY A 247 -4.07 7.29 -17.33
CA GLY A 247 -3.86 6.51 -18.56
C GLY A 247 -2.52 5.78 -18.64
N HIS A 248 -1.59 6.01 -17.71
CA HIS A 248 -0.31 5.32 -17.66
C HIS A 248 -0.46 4.00 -16.90
N PRO A 249 -0.07 2.86 -17.50
CA PRO A 249 -0.17 1.57 -16.83
C PRO A 249 1.00 1.38 -15.85
N VAL A 250 0.68 0.98 -14.63
CA VAL A 250 1.64 0.59 -13.60
C VAL A 250 1.33 -0.85 -13.19
N LEU A 251 2.27 -1.77 -13.40
CA LEU A 251 2.12 -3.14 -12.90
C LEU A 251 2.40 -3.16 -11.39
N LEU A 252 1.38 -3.50 -10.60
CA LEU A 252 1.49 -3.71 -9.16
C LEU A 252 1.63 -5.21 -8.88
N ARG A 253 2.67 -5.59 -8.15
CA ARG A 253 2.95 -6.96 -7.74
C ARG A 253 2.54 -7.19 -6.28
N ASP A 254 2.67 -8.43 -5.82
CA ASP A 254 2.46 -8.79 -4.42
C ASP A 254 3.37 -7.99 -3.49
N GLY A 255 2.75 -7.33 -2.51
CA GLY A 255 3.42 -6.49 -1.53
C GLY A 255 3.69 -5.05 -1.97
N ASP A 256 3.42 -4.64 -3.21
CA ASP A 256 3.68 -3.27 -3.63
C ASP A 256 2.76 -2.25 -2.92
N LEU A 257 3.31 -1.10 -2.56
CA LEU A 257 2.59 0.08 -2.08
C LEU A 257 2.70 1.19 -3.13
N ILE A 258 1.57 1.82 -3.47
CA ILE A 258 1.53 3.00 -4.31
C ILE A 258 0.74 4.12 -3.63
N ILE A 259 1.25 5.35 -3.69
CA ILE A 259 0.63 6.52 -3.10
C ILE A 259 0.49 7.59 -4.16
N PHE A 260 -0.70 8.16 -4.30
CA PHE A 260 -0.96 9.19 -5.31
C PHE A 260 -2.07 10.14 -4.81
N GLY A 261 -2.17 11.30 -5.44
CA GLY A 261 -3.16 12.31 -5.13
C GLY A 261 -4.52 12.06 -5.80
N THR A 262 -5.10 13.12 -6.37
CA THR A 262 -6.45 13.11 -6.96
C THR A 262 -6.50 12.63 -8.42
N GLN A 263 -5.51 11.85 -8.85
CA GLN A 263 -5.42 11.40 -10.24
C GLN A 263 -6.53 10.46 -10.64
N ARG A 264 -6.81 10.44 -11.94
CA ARG A 264 -7.78 9.53 -12.52
C ARG A 264 -7.16 8.14 -12.55
N HIS A 265 -7.80 7.13 -11.99
CA HIS A 265 -7.22 5.80 -11.94
C HIS A 265 -8.28 4.72 -12.02
N GLY A 266 -7.85 3.50 -12.35
CA GLY A 266 -8.71 2.34 -12.49
C GLY A 266 -7.90 1.06 -12.72
N VAL A 267 -8.55 -0.09 -12.56
CA VAL A 267 -7.96 -1.40 -12.78
C VAL A 267 -8.61 -1.97 -14.05
N PRO A 268 -7.88 -2.08 -15.17
CA PRO A 268 -8.42 -2.63 -16.40
C PRO A 268 -8.57 -4.15 -16.30
N LYS A 269 -9.32 -4.71 -17.25
CA LYS A 269 -9.32 -6.15 -17.52
C LYS A 269 -7.98 -6.55 -18.14
N MET A 270 -7.48 -7.72 -17.76
CA MET A 270 -6.24 -8.29 -18.22
C MET A 270 -6.55 -9.47 -19.14
N CYS A 271 -5.90 -9.53 -20.29
CA CYS A 271 -6.07 -10.60 -21.27
C CYS A 271 -5.01 -11.66 -21.06
N THR A 272 -5.39 -12.93 -20.91
CA THR A 272 -4.43 -14.04 -20.81
C THR A 272 -3.67 -14.24 -22.12
N GLU A 273 -4.37 -14.13 -23.26
CA GLU A 273 -3.73 -14.17 -24.57
C GLU A 273 -2.77 -12.99 -24.75
N GLY A 274 -1.54 -13.28 -25.17
CA GLY A 274 -0.49 -12.26 -25.36
C GLY A 274 0.28 -11.86 -24.09
N SER A 275 -0.20 -12.25 -22.91
CA SER A 275 0.48 -11.97 -21.64
C SER A 275 1.49 -13.06 -21.27
N THR A 276 2.53 -12.67 -20.53
CA THR A 276 3.49 -13.60 -19.92
C THR A 276 2.85 -14.44 -18.81
N PHE A 277 1.80 -13.92 -18.17
CA PHE A 277 1.05 -14.63 -17.13
C PHE A 277 0.05 -15.59 -17.77
N GLY A 278 0.28 -16.91 -17.60
CA GLY A 278 -0.59 -17.96 -18.15
C GLY A 278 -1.99 -18.03 -17.53
N ASP A 279 -2.16 -17.44 -16.35
CA ASP A 279 -3.45 -17.17 -15.71
C ASP A 279 -3.29 -15.98 -14.76
N TYR A 280 -4.35 -15.18 -14.64
CA TYR A 280 -4.45 -14.14 -13.63
C TYR A 280 -5.30 -14.67 -12.49
N GLY A 281 -4.62 -15.17 -11.46
CA GLY A 281 -5.27 -15.51 -10.20
C GLY A 281 -5.84 -14.27 -9.49
N GLY A 282 -6.35 -14.49 -8.29
CA GLY A 282 -6.95 -13.42 -7.53
C GLY A 282 -5.92 -12.43 -6.97
N ARG A 283 -6.37 -11.18 -6.84
CA ARG A 283 -5.57 -10.04 -6.37
C ARG A 283 -6.38 -9.17 -5.44
N MET A 284 -5.75 -8.62 -4.41
CA MET A 284 -6.39 -7.72 -3.45
C MET A 284 -5.75 -6.34 -3.44
N SER A 285 -6.57 -5.34 -3.13
CA SER A 285 -6.13 -3.99 -2.79
C SER A 285 -6.59 -3.61 -1.40
N VAL A 286 -5.66 -3.10 -0.60
CA VAL A 286 -5.97 -2.38 0.63
C VAL A 286 -5.84 -0.90 0.34
N VAL A 287 -6.93 -0.16 0.47
CA VAL A 287 -7.04 1.24 0.03
C VAL A 287 -7.32 2.14 1.22
N MET A 288 -6.43 3.10 1.44
CA MET A 288 -6.55 4.15 2.45
C MET A 288 -6.74 5.50 1.76
N PHE A 289 -7.88 6.14 2.02
CA PHE A 289 -8.12 7.51 1.58
C PHE A 289 -7.82 8.47 2.71
N PHE A 290 -7.02 9.50 2.43
CA PHE A 290 -6.63 10.47 3.44
C PHE A 290 -6.48 11.86 2.82
N MET A 291 -6.71 12.89 3.63
CA MET A 291 -6.58 14.28 3.18
C MET A 291 -5.18 14.79 3.48
N PRO A 292 -4.57 15.59 2.60
CA PRO A 292 -3.38 16.34 2.97
C PRO A 292 -3.72 17.32 4.11
N THR A 293 -2.82 17.50 5.06
CA THR A 293 -2.97 18.43 6.20
C THR A 293 -1.66 19.14 6.50
N GLY A 294 -1.74 20.27 7.23
CA GLY A 294 -0.57 21.01 7.69
C GLY A 294 0.38 21.36 6.54
N GLN A 295 1.66 21.05 6.71
CA GLN A 295 2.69 21.26 5.67
C GLN A 295 2.35 20.55 4.36
N GLN A 296 1.73 19.36 4.39
CA GLN A 296 1.35 18.64 3.16
C GLN A 296 0.18 19.29 2.41
N ALA A 297 -0.60 20.17 3.05
CA ALA A 297 -1.67 20.92 2.39
C ALA A 297 -1.24 22.35 2.00
N THR A 298 -0.09 22.81 2.47
CA THR A 298 0.37 24.19 2.27
C THR A 298 1.62 24.24 1.41
N GLY A 299 1.59 25.09 0.38
CA GLY A 299 2.79 25.44 -0.38
C GLY A 299 3.20 24.40 -1.44
N ALA A 300 4.49 24.07 -1.53
CA ALA A 300 5.07 23.16 -2.51
C ALA A 300 5.17 21.71 -2.04
N ALA A 301 4.93 21.47 -0.76
CA ALA A 301 4.91 20.14 -0.14
C ALA A 301 3.73 19.22 -0.53
N PRO A 302 2.51 19.69 -0.92
CA PRO A 302 1.48 18.79 -1.43
C PRO A 302 1.95 17.95 -2.62
N TRP A 303 2.80 18.57 -3.42
CA TRP A 303 3.32 18.04 -4.68
C TRP A 303 4.44 17.03 -4.48
N LYS A 304 5.14 17.10 -3.35
CA LYS A 304 6.24 16.21 -3.04
C LYS A 304 5.72 14.93 -2.41
N ALA A 305 6.34 13.81 -2.78
CA ALA A 305 6.20 12.59 -2.02
C ALA A 305 6.70 12.79 -0.58
N ILE A 306 6.18 12.01 0.36
CA ILE A 306 6.32 12.28 1.80
C ILE A 306 7.77 12.10 2.31
N HIS A 307 8.65 11.49 1.52
CA HIS A 307 9.95 10.96 1.96
C HIS A 307 11.21 11.77 1.62
N ASP A 308 11.10 13.04 1.23
CA ASP A 308 12.30 13.87 0.97
C ASP A 308 13.18 14.10 2.22
N SER A 309 12.72 13.72 3.42
CA SER A 309 13.54 13.63 4.63
C SER A 309 13.43 12.22 5.20
N GLY A 310 14.56 11.56 5.49
CA GLY A 310 14.66 10.15 5.90
C GLY A 310 13.72 9.69 7.04
N PRO A 311 13.73 8.40 7.41
CA PRO A 311 12.71 7.79 8.26
C PRO A 311 12.46 8.63 9.51
N SER A 312 11.20 9.02 9.72
CA SER A 312 10.84 9.85 10.87
C SER A 312 11.30 9.16 12.16
N ARG A 313 11.64 9.93 13.20
CA ARG A 313 11.98 9.33 14.52
C ARG A 313 10.89 8.38 15.02
N LYS A 314 9.63 8.62 14.65
CA LYS A 314 8.50 7.73 14.89
C LYS A 314 8.58 6.44 14.07
N ALA A 315 8.96 6.49 12.80
CA ALA A 315 9.20 5.29 11.97
C ALA A 315 10.38 4.48 12.50
N THR A 316 11.47 5.13 12.93
CA THR A 316 12.59 4.44 13.60
C THR A 316 12.19 3.83 14.95
N ALA A 317 11.30 4.50 15.71
CA ALA A 317 10.74 3.95 16.94
C ALA A 317 9.80 2.77 16.66
N MET A 318 8.95 2.83 15.64
CA MET A 318 8.07 1.73 15.26
C MET A 318 8.79 0.53 14.65
N LEU A 319 9.88 0.76 13.92
CA LEU A 319 10.79 -0.32 13.50
C LEU A 319 11.49 -0.97 14.70
N ARG A 320 11.59 -0.28 15.84
CA ARG A 320 11.91 -0.91 17.13
C ARG A 320 10.68 -1.58 17.74
N ASP A 321 9.48 -1.01 17.58
CA ASP A 321 8.19 -1.53 18.04
C ASP A 321 7.61 -2.68 17.17
N ALA A 322 8.42 -3.65 16.74
CA ALA A 322 7.89 -4.98 16.37
C ALA A 322 7.00 -5.57 17.51
N ASP A 323 7.10 -5.01 18.72
CA ASP A 323 6.25 -5.18 19.89
C ASP A 323 4.79 -4.67 19.78
N LEU A 324 4.44 -3.74 18.87
CA LEU A 324 3.07 -3.24 18.76
C LEU A 324 2.09 -4.27 18.17
N GLY A 325 2.55 -5.03 17.18
CA GLY A 325 1.81 -6.16 16.66
C GLY A 325 1.63 -7.26 17.72
N HIS A 326 2.61 -7.37 18.61
CA HIS A 326 2.57 -8.30 19.73
C HIS A 326 1.53 -7.88 20.78
N ASN A 327 1.50 -6.60 21.16
CA ASN A 327 0.51 -6.05 22.09
C ASN A 327 -0.92 -6.10 21.54
N ALA A 328 -1.12 -5.84 20.23
CA ALA A 328 -2.43 -5.96 19.61
C ALA A 328 -2.91 -7.42 19.54
N GLN A 329 -2.01 -8.36 19.25
CA GLN A 329 -2.29 -9.80 19.29
C GLN A 329 -2.64 -10.25 20.71
N VAL A 330 -1.84 -9.87 21.71
CA VAL A 330 -2.10 -10.15 23.13
C VAL A 330 -3.43 -9.57 23.56
N ALA A 331 -3.72 -8.30 23.24
CA ALA A 331 -5.00 -7.66 23.58
C ALA A 331 -6.19 -8.33 22.90
N GLY A 332 -6.05 -8.73 21.63
CA GLY A 332 -7.06 -9.47 20.88
C GLY A 332 -7.34 -10.85 21.48
N LEU A 333 -6.31 -11.56 21.94
CA LEU A 333 -6.48 -12.85 22.62
C LEU A 333 -7.12 -12.67 24.01
N LEU A 334 -6.68 -11.67 24.79
CA LEU A 334 -7.22 -11.40 26.12
C LEU A 334 -8.68 -10.95 26.13
N SER A 335 -9.16 -10.33 25.05
CA SER A 335 -10.53 -9.80 24.96
C SER A 335 -11.45 -10.59 24.02
N GLY A 336 -10.90 -11.56 23.28
CA GLY A 336 -11.61 -12.30 22.24
C GLY A 336 -12.11 -13.68 22.68
N GLU A 337 -12.50 -14.48 21.69
CA GLU A 337 -13.02 -15.85 21.89
C GLU A 337 -12.01 -16.82 22.54
N ARG A 338 -10.73 -16.44 22.58
CA ARG A 338 -9.62 -17.22 23.12
C ARG A 338 -9.08 -16.69 24.46
N ALA A 339 -9.85 -15.82 25.12
CA ALA A 339 -9.47 -15.22 26.39
C ALA A 339 -9.26 -16.27 27.50
N SER A 340 -10.04 -17.36 27.49
CA SER A 340 -9.91 -18.45 28.46
C SER A 340 -8.56 -19.18 28.35
N GLU A 341 -8.15 -19.54 27.14
CA GLU A 341 -6.91 -20.25 26.86
C GLU A 341 -5.70 -19.38 27.19
N MET A 342 -5.80 -18.09 26.87
CA MET A 342 -4.81 -17.08 27.24
C MET A 342 -4.67 -16.96 28.77
N GLN A 343 -5.79 -16.86 29.48
CA GLN A 343 -5.81 -16.75 30.94
C GLN A 343 -5.24 -18.00 31.62
N GLN A 344 -5.50 -19.20 31.10
CA GLN A 344 -4.93 -20.45 31.62
C GLN A 344 -3.40 -20.43 31.61
N LEU A 345 -2.77 -20.03 30.50
CA LEU A 345 -1.31 -19.93 30.42
C LEU A 345 -0.75 -18.88 31.39
N MET A 346 -1.45 -17.76 31.56
CA MET A 346 -1.07 -16.72 32.52
C MET A 346 -1.22 -17.17 33.98
N ASP A 347 -2.25 -17.96 34.30
CA ASP A 347 -2.47 -18.53 35.64
C ASP A 347 -1.41 -19.57 36.01
N ILE A 348 -0.83 -20.25 35.01
CA ILE A 348 0.35 -21.13 35.19
C ILE A 348 1.63 -20.32 35.48
N GLY A 349 1.64 -19.02 35.15
CA GLY A 349 2.71 -18.08 35.46
C GLY A 349 3.53 -17.61 34.25
N PHE A 350 3.11 -17.94 33.02
CA PHE A 350 3.72 -17.39 31.81
C PHE A 350 3.31 -15.93 31.59
N ASP A 351 4.21 -15.11 31.05
CA ASP A 351 3.83 -13.76 30.67
C ASP A 351 2.91 -13.76 29.44
N ALA A 352 2.10 -12.69 29.31
CA ALA A 352 1.13 -12.60 28.23
C ALA A 352 1.78 -12.59 26.83
N PRO A 353 2.91 -11.90 26.60
CA PRO A 353 3.71 -12.04 25.37
C PRO A 353 4.04 -13.49 24.96
N GLU A 354 4.67 -14.24 25.86
CA GLU A 354 5.11 -15.62 25.63
C GLU A 354 3.94 -16.57 25.45
N ALA A 355 2.92 -16.44 26.30
CA ALA A 355 1.69 -17.22 26.21
C ALA A 355 0.98 -17.02 24.87
N ALA A 356 0.84 -15.77 24.39
CA ALA A 356 0.20 -15.46 23.11
C ALA A 356 0.95 -16.09 21.92
N ASN A 357 2.28 -16.01 21.94
CA ASN A 357 3.12 -16.60 20.89
C ASN A 357 3.03 -18.13 20.88
N ALA A 358 3.16 -18.78 22.04
CA ALA A 358 3.10 -20.23 22.16
C ALA A 358 1.72 -20.76 21.78
N LEU A 359 0.65 -20.10 22.23
CA LEU A 359 -0.72 -20.48 21.92
C LEU A 359 -0.99 -20.36 20.41
N SER A 360 -0.55 -19.26 19.77
CA SER A 360 -0.68 -19.10 18.32
C SER A 360 0.12 -20.16 17.55
N ALA A 361 1.33 -20.48 17.98
CA ALA A 361 2.16 -21.50 17.33
C ALA A 361 1.62 -22.92 17.54
N ALA A 362 0.94 -23.15 18.66
CA ALA A 362 0.31 -24.41 19.00
C ALA A 362 -1.09 -24.59 18.38
N GLY A 363 -1.52 -23.70 17.48
CA GLY A 363 -2.87 -23.77 16.91
C GLY A 363 -3.98 -23.63 17.98
N PHE A 364 -3.69 -22.90 19.05
CA PHE A 364 -4.54 -22.67 20.22
C PHE A 364 -4.81 -23.89 21.12
N ASP A 365 -3.96 -24.92 21.05
CA ASP A 365 -3.92 -26.01 22.03
C ASP A 365 -3.09 -25.60 23.26
N VAL A 366 -3.75 -25.48 24.43
CA VAL A 366 -3.12 -25.03 25.67
C VAL A 366 -2.01 -25.99 26.14
N ALA A 367 -2.24 -27.31 26.04
CA ALA A 367 -1.27 -28.30 26.51
C ALA A 367 0.01 -28.28 25.66
N MET A 368 -0.16 -28.20 24.34
CA MET A 368 0.97 -28.08 23.42
C MET A 368 1.70 -26.73 23.59
N ALA A 369 0.97 -25.64 23.87
CA ALA A 369 1.58 -24.35 24.17
C ALA A 369 2.44 -24.39 25.46
N VAL A 370 1.94 -25.01 26.53
CA VAL A 370 2.71 -25.22 27.78
C VAL A 370 3.99 -26.01 27.50
N GLU A 371 3.89 -27.11 26.74
CA GLU A 371 5.04 -27.94 26.39
C GLU A 371 6.09 -27.12 25.61
N MET A 372 5.67 -26.29 24.66
CA MET A 372 6.56 -25.42 23.91
C MET A 372 7.29 -24.40 24.80
N LEU A 373 6.59 -23.80 25.75
CA LEU A 373 7.15 -22.80 26.68
C LEU A 373 8.18 -23.43 27.63
N LEU A 374 7.86 -24.59 28.20
CA LEU A 374 8.76 -25.31 29.11
C LEU A 374 10.00 -25.88 28.41
N ASN A 375 9.91 -26.13 27.09
CA ASN A 375 11.04 -26.61 26.29
C ASN A 375 11.98 -25.48 25.81
N ARG A 376 11.51 -24.24 25.67
CA ARG A 376 12.34 -23.08 25.27
C ARG A 376 13.16 -22.44 26.39
N SER A 377 12.76 -22.64 27.64
CA SER A 377 13.30 -21.97 28.83
C SER A 377 14.71 -22.43 29.27
N VAL A 378 15.39 -23.26 28.47
CA VAL A 378 16.72 -23.79 28.80
C VAL A 378 17.76 -23.12 27.89
N PRO A 379 18.61 -22.22 28.41
CA PRO A 379 19.81 -21.82 27.69
C PRO A 379 20.64 -23.08 27.42
N LEU A 380 21.12 -23.25 26.18
CA LEU A 380 22.19 -24.20 25.86
C LEU A 380 23.48 -23.76 26.58
N LEU A 381 23.52 -23.89 27.90
CA LEU A 381 24.71 -23.81 28.72
C LEU A 381 25.04 -25.24 29.19
N ALA A 382 25.87 -25.87 28.35
CA ALA A 382 26.97 -26.77 28.70
C ALA A 382 26.80 -27.78 29.86
N ASP A 383 26.89 -29.07 29.50
CA ASP A 383 27.81 -30.05 30.08
C ASP A 383 28.03 -30.03 31.61
N SER A 384 26.97 -30.07 32.41
CA SER A 384 27.07 -30.68 33.73
C SER A 384 26.00 -31.74 33.93
N CYS A 385 26.46 -32.99 33.81
CA CYS A 385 25.83 -34.17 34.34
C CYS A 385 25.49 -33.95 35.83
N ASP A 386 24.28 -34.36 36.23
CA ASP A 386 23.83 -34.72 37.59
C ASP A 386 22.58 -33.98 38.13
N ALA A 387 21.91 -33.16 37.32
CA ALA A 387 20.58 -32.65 37.65
C ALA A 387 19.55 -33.00 36.56
N CYS A 388 19.27 -34.30 36.38
CA CYS A 388 17.96 -34.72 35.89
C CYS A 388 16.93 -34.45 36.99
N ILE A 389 16.59 -33.17 37.18
CA ILE A 389 15.37 -32.79 37.89
C ILE A 389 14.21 -33.50 37.17
N ASP A 390 13.34 -34.16 37.93
CA ASP A 390 12.19 -34.92 37.44
C ASP A 390 11.20 -33.97 36.74
N ARG A 391 11.52 -33.62 35.49
CA ARG A 391 10.82 -32.65 34.65
C ARG A 391 9.37 -33.08 34.40
N SER A 392 9.13 -34.38 34.40
CA SER A 392 7.79 -34.97 34.32
C SER A 392 6.95 -34.57 35.53
N SER A 393 7.54 -34.48 36.73
CA SER A 393 6.84 -34.06 37.94
C SER A 393 6.50 -32.56 37.96
N GLU A 394 7.37 -31.68 37.45
CA GLU A 394 7.08 -30.24 37.32
C GLU A 394 6.02 -29.98 36.26
N ILE A 395 6.11 -30.64 35.09
CA ILE A 395 5.09 -30.55 34.04
C ILE A 395 3.75 -31.07 34.57
N ALA A 396 3.73 -32.24 35.24
CA ALA A 396 2.52 -32.78 35.86
C ALA A 396 1.95 -31.86 36.97
N ALA A 397 2.82 -31.22 37.75
CA ALA A 397 2.39 -30.28 38.79
C ALA A 397 1.82 -28.97 38.23
N LEU A 398 2.25 -28.52 37.04
CA LEU A 398 1.66 -27.37 36.35
C LEU A 398 0.36 -27.76 35.65
N LEU A 399 0.33 -28.91 34.96
CA LEU A 399 -0.87 -29.40 34.26
C LEU A 399 -2.02 -29.75 35.24
N SER A 400 -1.71 -30.26 36.44
CA SER A 400 -2.73 -30.52 37.46
C SER A 400 -3.39 -29.25 38.03
N ARG A 401 -2.90 -28.05 37.71
CA ARG A 401 -3.57 -26.78 38.04
C ARG A 401 -4.65 -26.39 37.02
N LEU A 402 -4.72 -27.11 35.89
CA LEU A 402 -5.69 -26.88 34.82
C LEU A 402 -6.94 -27.80 34.92
N GLU A 403 -6.87 -28.84 35.76
CA GLU A 403 -8.01 -29.69 36.15
C GLU A 403 -8.79 -29.06 37.32
#